data_AF-A0AAE0B3H3-F1
#
_entry.id   AF-A0AAE0B3H3-F1
#
_cell.length_a   1.000
_cell.length_b   1.000
_cell.length_c   1.000
_cell.angle_alpha   90.00
_cell.angle_beta   90.00
_cell.angle_gamma   90.00
#
_symmetry.space_group_name_H-M   'P 1'
#
loop_
_entity.id
_entity.type
_entity.pdbx_description
1 polymer ?
#
loop_
_entity_poly.entity_id
_entity_poly.type
_entity_poly.pdbx_seq_one_letter_code
_entity_poly.pdbx_strand_id
1 'polypeptide(L)'
;MEIGKLTCLRHLRISETRLREMPLQMYRLKNLRTLSHFVVGKDSGSGIRDLKDMKQLQGTLLISGLQNVISFIDTVEANLKDKKGLA
;
A
#
# COMPACT_ATOMS: atom_id res chain seq x y z
N MET A 1 16.43 3.68 6.42
CA MET A 1 16.03 2.25 6.38
C MET A 1 15.16 2.06 5.16
N GLU A 2 15.48 1.10 4.27
CA GLU A 2 14.70 0.85 3.06
C GLU A 2 13.73 -0.31 3.31
N ILE A 3 12.44 -0.02 3.52
CA ILE A 3 11.41 -1.06 3.74
C ILE A 3 11.37 -2.06 2.57
N GLY A 4 11.67 -1.58 1.35
CA GLY A 4 11.67 -2.38 0.13
C GLY A 4 12.69 -3.52 0.11
N LYS A 5 13.63 -3.58 1.07
CA LYS A 5 14.55 -4.72 1.25
C LYS A 5 13.88 -5.91 1.96
N LEU A 6 12.75 -5.71 2.63
CA LEU A 6 12.03 -6.75 3.36
C LEU A 6 11.14 -7.59 2.41
N THR A 7 11.71 -8.14 1.34
CA THR A 7 10.98 -8.84 0.27
C THR A 7 10.25 -10.09 0.73
N CYS A 8 10.66 -10.68 1.86
CA CYS A 8 10.00 -11.82 2.50
C CYS A 8 8.93 -11.44 3.52
N LEU A 9 8.68 -10.14 3.76
CA LEU A 9 7.69 -9.67 4.71
C LEU A 9 6.29 -10.08 4.26
N ARG A 10 5.55 -10.74 5.17
CA ARG A 10 4.17 -11.20 4.91
C ARG A 10 3.13 -10.42 5.68
N HIS A 11 3.46 -9.89 6.84
CA HIS A 11 2.51 -9.23 7.72
C HIS A 11 3.12 -7.93 8.23
N LEU A 12 2.42 -6.83 8.00
CA LEU A 12 2.76 -5.50 8.47
C LEU A 12 1.53 -4.86 9.11
N ARG A 13 1.54 -4.71 10.43
CA ARG A 13 0.47 -4.05 11.19
C ARG A 13 0.98 -2.71 11.69
N ILE A 14 0.27 -1.64 11.34
CA ILE A 14 0.65 -0.24 11.63
C ILE A 14 -0.55 0.61 12.10
N SER A 15 -1.65 -0.02 12.53
CA SER A 15 -2.91 0.64 12.92
C SER A 15 -2.79 1.65 14.06
N GLU A 16 -1.77 1.54 14.92
CA GLU A 16 -1.56 2.44 16.07
C GLU A 16 -0.39 3.41 15.85
N THR A 17 0.04 3.56 14.60
CA THR A 17 1.16 4.45 14.27
C THR A 17 0.66 5.84 13.90
N ARG A 18 1.50 6.86 14.14
CA ARG A 18 1.27 8.23 13.66
C ARG A 18 1.83 8.44 12.24
N LEU A 19 1.82 7.38 11.42
CA LEU A 19 2.39 7.40 10.08
C LEU A 19 1.59 8.37 9.18
N ARG A 20 2.28 9.34 8.57
CA ARG A 20 1.65 10.37 7.72
C ARG A 20 1.66 10.04 6.23
N GLU A 21 2.58 9.18 5.81
CA GLU A 21 2.66 8.62 4.46
C GLU A 21 3.41 7.29 4.50
N MET A 22 3.11 6.40 3.56
CA MET A 22 3.89 5.18 3.41
C MET A 22 5.31 5.49 2.95
N PRO A 23 6.35 4.84 3.51
CA PRO A 23 7.72 4.98 3.01
C PRO A 23 7.79 4.54 1.55
N LEU A 24 8.75 5.07 0.79
CA LEU A 24 8.98 4.65 -0.60
C LEU A 24 9.23 3.14 -0.71
N GLN A 25 9.00 2.62 -1.93
CA GLN A 25 9.30 1.25 -2.33
C GLN A 25 8.34 0.18 -1.77
N MET A 26 7.14 0.54 -1.32
CA MET A 26 6.13 -0.44 -0.92
C MET A 26 5.79 -1.44 -2.02
N TYR A 27 5.84 -1.03 -3.30
CA TYR A 27 5.64 -1.91 -4.46
C TYR A 27 6.58 -3.15 -4.48
N ARG A 28 7.72 -3.11 -3.77
CA ARG A 28 8.66 -4.24 -3.68
C ARG A 28 8.17 -5.36 -2.77
N LEU A 29 7.23 -5.10 -1.88
CA LEU A 29 6.71 -6.06 -0.90
C LEU A 29 5.67 -7.01 -1.51
N LYS A 30 6.05 -7.72 -2.58
CA LYS A 30 5.15 -8.60 -3.38
C LYS A 30 4.57 -9.78 -2.58
N ASN A 31 5.25 -10.20 -1.52
CA ASN A 31 4.82 -11.29 -0.64
C ASN A 31 3.96 -10.81 0.55
N LEU A 32 3.65 -9.50 0.63
CA LEU A 32 2.86 -8.97 1.72
C LEU A 32 1.40 -9.45 1.61
N ARG A 33 0.94 -10.11 2.67
CA ARG A 33 -0.40 -10.69 2.80
C ARG A 33 -1.31 -9.83 3.64
N THR A 34 -0.80 -9.26 4.72
CA THR A 34 -1.59 -8.42 5.61
C THR A 34 -0.94 -7.04 5.72
N LEU A 35 -1.71 -6.01 5.41
CA LEU A 35 -1.38 -4.62 5.64
C LEU A 35 -2.59 -3.94 6.26
N SER A 36 -2.48 -3.46 7.51
CA SER A 36 -3.65 -2.88 8.18
C SER A 36 -4.06 -1.54 7.57
N HIS A 37 -3.11 -0.66 7.27
CA HIS A 37 -3.34 0.69 6.78
C HIS A 37 -2.37 1.02 5.63
N PHE A 38 -2.81 1.82 4.65
CA PHE A 38 -1.96 2.41 3.62
C PHE A 38 -2.27 3.90 3.51
N VAL A 39 -1.31 4.74 3.91
CA VAL A 39 -1.44 6.19 3.86
C VAL A 39 -0.78 6.72 2.58
N VAL A 40 -1.57 7.17 1.62
CA VAL A 40 -1.06 7.63 0.31
C VAL A 40 -0.17 8.86 0.49
N GLY A 41 1.09 8.75 0.05
CA GLY A 41 2.04 9.87 0.05
C GLY A 41 1.74 10.88 -1.05
N LYS A 42 2.14 12.14 -0.84
CA LYS A 42 1.93 13.23 -1.80
C LYS A 42 3.09 13.35 -2.80
N ASP A 43 4.31 13.45 -2.28
CA ASP A 43 5.51 13.75 -3.08
C ASP A 43 6.71 12.85 -2.73
N SER A 44 6.87 12.45 -1.46
CA SER A 44 8.03 11.71 -0.94
C SER A 44 7.72 10.30 -0.42
N GLY A 45 6.46 9.89 -0.52
CA GLY A 45 5.98 8.59 -0.05
C GLY A 45 5.45 7.70 -1.16
N SER A 46 5.11 6.46 -0.83
CA SER A 46 4.48 5.53 -1.77
C SER A 46 3.08 6.01 -2.17
N GLY A 47 2.84 6.08 -3.48
CA GLY A 47 1.54 6.41 -4.07
C GLY A 47 0.63 5.19 -4.17
N ILE A 48 -0.64 5.42 -4.51
CA ILE A 48 -1.64 4.35 -4.61
C ILE A 48 -1.29 3.28 -5.67
N ARG A 49 -0.55 3.66 -6.72
CA ARG A 49 -0.08 2.74 -7.77
C ARG A 49 0.77 1.59 -7.23
N ASP A 50 1.48 1.77 -6.11
CA ASP A 50 2.30 0.72 -5.50
C ASP A 50 1.48 -0.52 -5.12
N LEU A 51 0.18 -0.36 -4.86
CA LEU A 51 -0.73 -1.47 -4.54
C LEU A 51 -0.97 -2.41 -5.73
N LYS A 52 -0.67 -1.99 -6.97
CA LYS A 52 -0.79 -2.81 -8.19
C LYS A 52 -0.06 -4.15 -8.04
N ASP A 53 1.18 -4.11 -7.55
CA ASP A 53 2.05 -5.29 -7.46
C ASP A 53 1.83 -6.13 -6.19
N MET A 54 1.08 -5.61 -5.22
CA MET A 54 0.79 -6.28 -3.95
C MET A 54 -0.41 -7.23 -4.11
N LYS A 55 -0.22 -8.30 -4.89
CA LYS A 55 -1.28 -9.23 -5.30
C LYS A 55 -1.73 -10.20 -4.21
N GLN A 56 -0.88 -10.43 -3.21
CA GLN A 56 -1.16 -11.36 -2.11
C GLN A 56 -1.91 -10.73 -0.93
N LEU A 57 -2.23 -9.42 -1.02
CA LEU A 57 -2.96 -8.73 0.03
C LEU A 57 -4.34 -9.33 0.27
N GLN A 58 -4.65 -9.53 1.55
CA GLN A 58 -5.84 -10.16 2.06
C GLN A 58 -6.31 -9.49 3.35
N GLY A 59 -7.59 -9.66 3.67
CA GLY A 59 -8.25 -9.07 4.83
C GLY A 59 -8.67 -7.63 4.60
N THR A 60 -8.73 -6.85 5.68
CA THR A 60 -9.14 -5.44 5.61
C THR A 60 -7.92 -4.53 5.40
N LEU A 61 -8.00 -3.66 4.40
CA LEU A 61 -7.02 -2.61 4.12
C LEU A 61 -7.68 -1.24 4.25
N LEU A 62 -7.30 -0.47 5.26
CA LEU A 62 -7.75 0.92 5.38
C LEU A 62 -6.83 1.83 4.57
N ILE A 63 -7.39 2.61 3.64
CA ILE A 63 -6.63 3.57 2.83
C ILE A 63 -7.01 4.99 3.23
N SER A 64 -6.01 5.82 3.49
CA SER A 64 -6.17 7.24 3.81
C SER A 64 -5.21 8.10 2.98
N GLY A 65 -5.38 9.44 3.03
CA GLY A 65 -4.58 10.35 2.21
C GLY A 65 -5.00 10.40 0.74
N LEU A 66 -6.22 9.98 0.40
CA LEU A 66 -6.70 9.93 -0.99
C LEU A 66 -6.71 11.29 -1.69
N GLN A 67 -6.76 12.41 -0.95
CA GLN A 67 -6.60 13.76 -1.49
C GLN A 67 -5.22 13.99 -2.15
N ASN A 68 -4.24 13.13 -1.89
CA ASN A 68 -2.92 13.17 -2.49
C ASN A 68 -2.86 12.47 -3.85
N VAL A 69 -3.94 11.79 -4.27
CA VAL A 69 -4.00 11.09 -5.56
C VAL A 69 -4.29 12.09 -6.67
N ILE A 70 -3.30 12.34 -7.53
CA ILE A 70 -3.40 13.28 -8.65
C ILE A 70 -3.83 12.58 -9.94
N SER A 71 -3.44 11.31 -10.12
CA SER A 71 -3.64 10.55 -11.35
C SER A 71 -4.79 9.55 -11.23
N PHE A 72 -5.81 9.71 -12.05
CA PHE A 72 -6.88 8.71 -12.21
C PHE A 72 -6.35 7.38 -12.76
N ILE A 73 -5.31 7.40 -13.58
CA ILE A 73 -4.72 6.17 -14.10
C ILE A 73 -4.15 5.33 -12.94
N ASP A 74 -3.57 5.98 -11.93
CA ASP A 74 -2.93 5.29 -10.80
C ASP A 74 -3.96 4.58 -9.92
N THR A 75 -5.17 5.15 -9.79
CA THR A 75 -6.26 4.49 -9.06
C THR A 75 -6.79 3.27 -9.80
N VAL A 76 -6.91 3.36 -11.13
CA VAL A 76 -7.28 2.23 -11.98
C VAL A 76 -6.22 1.14 -11.90
N GLU A 77 -4.94 1.49 -11.98
CA GLU A 77 -3.82 0.56 -11.92
C GLU A 77 -3.64 -0.12 -10.56
N ALA A 78 -3.96 0.57 -9.46
CA ALA A 78 -3.95 -0.03 -8.12
C ALA A 78 -4.92 -1.24 -8.04
N ASN A 79 -5.97 -1.22 -8.86
CA ASN A 79 -6.92 -2.29 -9.11
C ASN A 79 -7.43 -3.00 -7.84
N LEU A 80 -7.82 -2.21 -6.83
CA LEU A 80 -8.28 -2.70 -5.53
C LEU A 80 -9.55 -3.55 -5.65
N LYS A 81 -10.45 -3.17 -6.56
CA LYS A 81 -11.71 -3.88 -6.81
C LYS A 81 -11.53 -5.35 -7.23
N ASP A 82 -10.44 -5.68 -7.91
CA ASP A 82 -10.21 -7.04 -8.41
C ASP A 82 -9.41 -7.90 -7.41
N LYS A 83 -8.93 -7.31 -6.30
CA LYS A 83 -8.20 -8.03 -5.25
C LYS A 83 -9.20 -8.77 -4.36
N LYS A 84 -9.60 -9.97 -4.80
CA LYS A 84 -10.58 -10.85 -4.11
C LYS A 84 -10.26 -11.17 -2.64
N GLY A 85 -9.00 -11.01 -2.23
CA GLY A 85 -8.59 -11.21 -0.85
C GLY A 85 -8.97 -10.06 0.07
N LEU A 86 -9.27 -8.88 -0.47
CA LEU A 86 -9.60 -7.67 0.28
C LEU A 86 -11.10 -7.57 0.54
N ALA A 87 -11.43 -7.10 1.74
CA ALA A 87 -12.78 -6.74 2.18
C ALA A 87 -12.94 -5.22 2.27
#